data_AF-A0A7Z7FC06-F1
#
_entry.id   AF-A0A7Z7FC06-F1
#
_cell.length_a   1.000
_cell.length_b   1.000
_cell.length_c   1.000
_cell.angle_alpha   90.00
_cell.angle_beta   90.00
_cell.angle_gamma   90.00
#
_symmetry.space_group_name_H-M   'P 1'
#
loop_
_entity.id
_entity.type
_entity.pdbx_description
1 polymer ?
#
loop_
_entity_poly.entity_id
_entity_poly.type
_entity_poly.pdbx_seq_one_letter_code
_entity_poly.pdbx_strand_id
1 'polypeptide(L)' 'MEVVLTVDGKDIEINHFVQSILGSTVIGAVTTLHGVEDDCREVVIKVKQ' A
#
# COMPACT_ATOMS: atom_id res chain seq x y z
N MET A 1 -5.20 8.43 -4.37
CA MET A 1 -4.57 7.28 -3.70
C MET A 1 -5.09 7.26 -2.29
N GLU A 2 -5.81 6.21 -1.92
CA GLU A 2 -6.28 5.99 -0.56
C GLU A 2 -5.47 4.84 0.02
N VAL A 3 -4.97 5.00 1.24
CA VAL A 3 -4.19 3.97 1.93
C VAL A 3 -4.91 3.63 3.22
N VAL A 4 -5.31 2.37 3.36
CA VAL A 4 -5.87 1.83 4.60
C VAL A 4 -4.80 1.01 5.29
N LEU A 5 -4.46 1.37 6.53
CA LEU A 5 -3.53 0.62 7.36
C LEU A 5 -4.30 -0.15 8.41
N THR A 6 -4.27 -1.48 8.33
CA THR A 6 -4.88 -2.35 9.35
C THR A 6 -3.78 -2.97 10.21
N VAL A 7 -3.85 -2.78 11.53
CA VAL A 7 -2.95 -3.39 12.53
C VAL A 7 -3.79 -4.23 13.47
N ASP A 8 -3.47 -5.52 13.58
CA ASP A 8 -4.22 -6.48 14.40
C ASP A 8 -5.73 -6.48 14.14
N GLY A 9 -6.11 -6.35 12.86
CA GLY A 9 -7.52 -6.32 12.43
C GLY A 9 -8.23 -5.00 12.70
N LYS A 10 -7.52 -3.95 13.13
CA LYS A 10 -8.08 -2.60 13.37
C LYS A 10 -7.55 -1.61 12.35
N ASP A 11 -8.45 -0.85 11.74
CA ASP A 11 -8.07 0.23 10.85
C ASP A 11 -7.53 1.40 11.66
N ILE A 12 -6.32 1.83 11.29
CA ILE A 12 -5.59 2.92 11.94
C ILE A 12 -5.72 4.15 11.06
N GLU A 13 -6.22 5.23 11.64
CA GLU A 13 -6.25 6.53 10.96
C GLU A 13 -4.81 7.01 10.73
N ILE A 14 -4.47 7.24 9.47
CA ILE A 14 -3.16 7.73 9.06
C ILE A 14 -3.30 9.08 8.36
N ASN A 15 -2.42 10.02 8.71
CA ASN A 15 -2.42 11.36 8.13
C ASN A 15 -1.88 11.36 6.69
N HIS A 16 -2.05 12.50 6.00
CA HIS A 16 -1.63 12.69 4.61
C HIS A 16 -0.13 12.38 4.37
N PHE A 17 0.74 12.73 5.32
CA PHE A 17 2.17 12.46 5.21
C PHE A 17 2.45 10.95 5.19
N VAL A 18 1.85 10.19 6.11
CA VAL A 18 2.01 8.73 6.19
C VAL A 18 1.39 8.04 4.97
N GLN A 19 0.21 8.48 4.52
CA GLN A 19 -0.43 7.96 3.30
C GLN A 19 0.49 8.15 2.07
N SER A 20 1.12 9.32 1.96
CA SER A 20 2.03 9.62 0.85
C SER A 20 3.25 8.70 0.85
N ILE A 21 3.89 8.48 2.01
CA ILE A 21 5.07 7.61 2.12
C ILE A 21 4.71 6.16 1.82
N LEU A 22 3.71 5.60 2.52
CA LEU A 22 3.34 4.19 2.37
C LEU A 22 2.84 3.91 0.96
N GLY A 23 1.91 4.72 0.46
CA GLY A 23 1.34 4.55 -0.87
C GLY A 23 2.40 4.64 -1.97
N SER A 24 3.27 5.66 -1.95
CA SER A 24 4.32 5.80 -2.97
C SER A 24 5.33 4.66 -2.92
N THR A 25 5.69 4.20 -1.71
CA THR A 25 6.63 3.08 -1.55
C THR A 25 6.04 1.78 -2.06
N VAL A 26 4.77 1.49 -1.74
CA VAL A 26 4.07 0.29 -2.17
C VAL A 26 3.90 0.27 -3.69
N ILE A 27 3.43 1.38 -4.29
CA ILE A 27 3.31 1.49 -5.74
C ILE A 27 4.67 1.35 -6.41
N GLY A 28 5.70 2.05 -5.92
CA GLY A 28 7.06 1.96 -6.46
C GLY A 28 7.64 0.55 -6.39
N ALA A 29 7.36 -0.22 -5.33
CA ALA A 29 7.75 -1.62 -5.26
C ALA A 29 7.00 -2.46 -6.29
N VAL A 30 5.67 -2.31 -6.36
CA VAL A 30 4.80 -3.13 -7.20
C VAL A 30 5.02 -2.92 -8.69
N THR A 31 5.30 -1.70 -9.14
CA THR A 31 5.58 -1.40 -10.57
C THR A 31 6.89 -2.01 -11.07
N THR A 32 7.79 -2.41 -10.17
CA THR A 32 9.03 -3.12 -10.54
C THR A 32 8.86 -4.63 -10.65
N LEU A 33 7.71 -5.17 -10.22
CA LEU A 33 7.48 -6.61 -10.21
C LEU A 33 7.09 -7.11 -11.60
N HIS A 34 7.74 -8.19 -12.04
CA HIS A 34 7.39 -8.85 -13.29
C HIS A 34 5.95 -9.38 -13.25
N GLY A 35 5.16 -9.08 -14.29
CA GLY A 35 3.78 -9.54 -14.42
C GLY A 35 2.75 -8.64 -13.75
N VAL A 36 3.15 -7.49 -13.21
CA VAL A 36 2.23 -6.43 -12.79
C VAL A 36 2.15 -5.38 -13.90
N GLU A 37 0.94 -5.09 -14.36
CA GLU A 37 0.68 -4.07 -15.39
C GLU A 37 0.59 -2.67 -14.77
N ASP A 38 0.90 -1.65 -15.58
CA ASP A 38 0.94 -0.24 -15.17
C ASP A 38 -0.43 0.31 -14.72
N ASP A 39 -1.54 -0.41 -14.98
CA ASP A 39 -2.91 -0.02 -14.63
C ASP A 39 -3.43 -0.67 -13.32
N CYS A 40 -2.52 -1.17 -12.48
CA CYS A 40 -2.81 -1.77 -11.18
C CYS A 40 -3.77 -0.90 -10.35
N ARG A 41 -4.96 -1.45 -10.05
CA ARG A 41 -6.04 -0.74 -9.33
C ARG A 41 -5.97 -0.90 -7.82
N GLU A 42 -5.48 -2.04 -7.35
CA GLU A 42 -5.45 -2.40 -5.93
C GLU A 42 -4.19 -3.22 -5.63
N VAL A 43 -3.56 -2.92 -4.49
CA VAL A 43 -2.45 -3.68 -3.94
C VAL A 43 -2.79 -4.10 -2.51
N VAL A 44 -2.77 -5.40 -2.24
CA VAL A 44 -2.97 -5.95 -0.89
C VAL A 44 -1.68 -6.58 -0.37
N ILE A 45 -1.08 -5.98 0.65
CA ILE A 45 0.12 -6.50 1.32
C ILE A 45 -0.29 -7.07 2.68
N LYS A 46 0.05 -8.33 2.93
CA LYS A 46 -0.13 -8.99 4.23
C LYS A 46 1.23 -9.35 4.82
N VAL A 47 1.63 -8.64 5.86
CA VAL A 47 2.84 -8.95 6.62
C VAL A 47 2.45 -9.83 7.80
N LYS A 48 3.04 -11.02 7.91
CA LYS A 48 2.94 -11.89 9.08
C LYS A 48 4.30 -11.89 9.77
N GLN A 49 4.31 -11.66 11.08
CA GLN A 49 5.48 -11.87 11.94
C GLN A 49 5.31 -13.16 12.71
#